data_AF-A0AAU1KA51-F1
#
_entry.id   AF-A0AAU1KA51-F1
#
_cell.length_a   1.000
_cell.length_b   1.000
_cell.length_c   1.000
_cell.angle_alpha   90.00
_cell.angle_beta   90.00
_cell.angle_gamma   90.00
#
_symmetry.space_group_name_H-M   'P 1'
#
loop_
_entity.id
_entity.type
_entity.pdbx_description
1 polymer ?
#
loop_
_entity_poly.entity_id
_entity_poly.type
_entity_poly.pdbx_seq_one_letter_code
_entity_poly.pdbx_strand_id
1 'polypeptide(L)'
;MSSSVGPGRRHPGLEELLARPLLGTVFGRRTHRVSRGASVPAGSMSYSSPNRPRPLDELEEAVLIALTGSSGLTMPDRPFEDPRDHKPIMAKPNLNMTGRTAGSPDNAQATHFFMINDTGTYYLRKLPPAPEAAFDPDTLVERARRAKVRVLDHRLDVAEGMRDFPAYLDSNRFLSNLPGTTLFLPVVDLSHQYVNALMYLLTQPDGARPTLVDDRNFYRPAGVRKWIDNGFLNPDIKMPLGALGPMRTQIEADLLLQNMMLVADAMGLGAWIHATISPQIMLGDPKFSRAYGRMLGFDFVTPRFRPLDVLRWQVPLPKYAALRAHPVGLRAGGEHLIKAACPPHYPSMAEAVDSVIRSKFGEDGVYSDKELFARVYKGDYGQRYLAEASEYDRRVIDCARDICVYVHEAHGRFPAHTDAIHVPGVWLQTHHVESEYYDRFFRGGLTDAHRRHAAHWDTDADA
;
A
#
# COMPACT_ATOMS: atom_id res chain seq x y z
N MET A 1 19.36 33.88 -12.88
CA MET A 1 19.07 34.52 -11.58
C MET A 1 19.08 33.43 -10.54
N SER A 2 20.11 33.39 -9.71
CA SER A 2 20.27 32.40 -8.63
C SER A 2 19.20 32.69 -7.57
N SER A 3 18.28 31.75 -7.39
CA SER A 3 17.33 31.75 -6.28
C SER A 3 18.11 31.41 -5.01
N SER A 4 18.46 32.44 -4.23
CA SER A 4 18.94 32.24 -2.87
C SER A 4 17.77 31.78 -2.01
N VAL A 5 17.60 30.47 -1.87
CA VAL A 5 16.77 29.89 -0.82
C VAL A 5 17.39 30.32 0.51
N GLY A 6 16.73 31.23 1.24
CA GLY A 6 17.20 31.66 2.55
C GLY A 6 17.37 30.47 3.50
N PRO A 7 18.21 30.57 4.54
CA PRO A 7 18.38 29.46 5.48
C PRO A 7 17.01 29.17 6.13
N GLY A 8 16.47 27.98 5.87
CA GLY A 8 15.22 27.53 6.45
C GLY A 8 15.24 27.65 7.97
N ARG A 9 14.08 27.90 8.58
CA ARG A 9 13.94 28.02 10.03
C ARG A 9 14.57 26.82 10.73
N ARG A 10 15.43 27.04 11.72
CA ARG A 10 16.01 25.95 12.51
C ARG A 10 15.05 25.52 13.62
N HIS A 11 14.94 24.21 13.85
CA HIS A 11 14.16 23.65 14.95
C HIS A 11 15.00 22.60 15.69
N PRO A 12 15.27 22.76 16.99
CA PRO A 12 16.24 21.92 17.71
C PRO A 12 15.86 20.43 17.69
N GLY A 13 14.56 20.11 17.82
CA GLY A 13 14.10 18.72 17.74
C GLY A 13 14.26 18.10 16.36
N LEU A 14 14.19 18.90 15.29
CA LEU A 14 14.43 18.41 13.92
C LEU A 14 15.92 18.21 13.67
N GLU A 15 16.76 19.12 14.17
CA GLU A 15 18.22 18.99 14.10
C GLU A 15 18.71 17.74 14.85
N GLU A 16 18.17 17.50 16.05
CA GLU A 16 18.49 16.29 16.83
C GLU A 16 18.02 15.01 16.11
N LEU A 17 16.82 15.02 15.52
CA LEU A 17 16.32 13.91 14.72
C LEU A 17 17.26 13.59 13.55
N LEU A 18 17.71 14.60 12.81
CA LEU A 18 18.61 14.44 11.66
C LEU A 18 20.01 13.95 12.08
N ALA A 19 20.45 14.27 13.30
CA ALA A 19 21.71 13.80 13.85
C ALA A 19 21.62 12.40 14.50
N ARG A 20 20.41 11.86 14.71
CA ARG A 20 20.20 10.60 15.45
C ARG A 20 20.72 9.39 14.65
N PRO A 21 21.58 8.53 15.23
CA PRO A 21 22.04 7.32 14.56
C PRO A 21 20.92 6.30 14.38
N LEU A 22 20.68 5.87 13.14
CA LEU A 22 19.64 4.89 12.80
C LEU A 22 19.75 3.60 13.63
N LEU A 23 20.94 3.00 13.73
CA LEU A 23 21.13 1.77 14.50
C LEU A 23 20.84 1.98 15.99
N GLY A 24 21.25 3.12 16.53
CA GLY A 24 20.93 3.50 17.91
C GLY A 24 19.42 3.54 18.15
N THR A 25 18.66 4.15 17.23
CA THR A 25 17.19 4.13 17.26
C THR A 25 16.66 2.70 17.17
N VAL A 26 17.11 1.90 16.21
CA VAL A 26 16.59 0.53 16.00
C VAL A 26 16.77 -0.35 17.24
N PHE A 27 17.95 -0.34 17.87
CA PHE A 27 18.22 -1.14 19.08
C PHE A 27 17.57 -0.55 20.35
N GLY A 28 17.47 0.78 20.42
CA GLY A 28 16.87 1.51 21.53
C GLY A 28 15.35 1.45 21.55
N ARG A 29 14.70 1.26 20.39
CA ARG A 29 13.25 1.38 20.22
C ARG A 29 12.47 0.50 21.19
N ARG A 30 11.44 1.07 21.82
CA ARG A 30 10.49 0.34 22.67
C ARG A 30 9.05 0.68 22.30
N THR A 31 8.12 -0.13 22.78
CA THR A 31 6.69 0.08 22.56
C THR A 31 6.10 0.80 23.76
N HIS A 32 5.64 2.04 23.55
CA HIS A 32 5.07 2.88 24.60
C HIS A 32 3.58 3.11 24.33
N ARG A 33 2.71 2.53 25.16
CA ARG A 33 1.24 2.48 24.93
C ARG A 33 0.45 3.50 25.74
N VAL A 34 1.00 3.96 26.87
CA VAL A 34 0.31 4.86 27.79
C VAL A 34 0.64 6.29 27.39
N SER A 35 -0.35 7.02 26.89
CA SER A 35 -0.20 8.43 26.51
C SER A 35 -0.29 9.36 27.73
N ARG A 36 0.31 10.55 27.61
CA ARG A 36 0.15 11.62 28.60
C ARG A 36 -1.33 11.96 28.77
N GLY A 37 -1.81 12.03 30.00
CA GLY A 37 -3.22 12.28 30.31
C GLY A 37 -4.11 11.03 30.36
N ALA A 38 -3.57 9.84 30.10
CA ALA A 38 -4.31 8.60 30.26
C ALA A 38 -4.46 8.19 31.74
N SER A 39 -5.56 7.49 32.01
CA SER A 39 -5.79 6.75 33.25
C SER A 39 -5.85 5.26 32.93
N VAL A 40 -5.00 4.47 33.60
CA VAL A 40 -4.81 3.04 33.35
C VAL A 40 -5.22 2.26 34.61
N PRO A 41 -6.39 1.61 34.64
CA PRO A 41 -6.76 0.73 35.73
C PRO A 41 -5.99 -0.60 35.59
N ALA A 42 -5.09 -0.88 36.53
CA ALA A 42 -4.22 -2.05 36.51
C ALA A 42 -3.95 -2.62 37.92
N GLY A 43 -4.96 -2.62 38.78
CA GLY A 43 -4.84 -3.10 40.17
C GLY A 43 -3.83 -2.26 40.96
N SER A 44 -2.84 -2.90 41.59
CA SER A 44 -1.76 -2.21 42.33
C SER A 44 -0.84 -1.37 41.44
N MET A 45 -0.87 -1.59 40.12
CA MET A 45 -0.13 -0.81 39.12
C MET A 45 -1.00 0.27 38.45
N SER A 46 -2.17 0.57 39.00
CA SER A 46 -3.04 1.61 38.43
C SER A 46 -2.35 2.97 38.44
N TYR A 47 -2.48 3.70 37.33
CA TYR A 47 -1.88 5.02 37.18
C TYR A 47 -2.87 5.99 36.54
N SER A 48 -3.09 7.13 37.19
CA SER A 48 -3.86 8.24 36.64
C SER A 48 -2.91 9.42 36.42
N SER A 49 -2.71 9.81 35.16
CA SER A 49 -1.84 10.94 34.83
C SER A 49 -2.37 12.24 35.46
N PRO A 50 -1.55 12.98 36.23
CA PRO A 50 -1.94 14.32 36.72
C PRO A 50 -1.88 15.38 35.63
N ASN A 51 -1.33 15.04 34.46
CA ASN A 51 -1.15 15.94 33.33
C ASN A 51 -2.36 15.92 32.40
N ARG A 52 -2.65 17.06 31.76
CA ARG A 52 -3.58 17.11 30.63
C ARG A 52 -3.00 16.37 29.40
N PRO A 53 -3.85 15.76 28.56
CA PRO A 53 -3.46 15.31 27.23
C PRO A 53 -2.78 16.43 26.44
N ARG A 54 -1.76 16.08 25.65
CA ARG A 54 -1.00 17.02 24.83
C ARG A 54 -0.91 16.45 23.41
N PRO A 55 -1.63 17.04 22.43
CA PRO A 55 -1.50 16.69 21.02
C PRO A 55 -0.07 16.90 20.52
N LEU A 56 0.29 16.18 19.46
CA LEU A 56 1.48 16.51 18.67
C LEU A 56 1.32 17.90 18.06
N ASP A 57 2.44 18.62 17.96
CA ASP A 57 2.48 19.87 17.21
C ASP A 57 2.51 19.64 15.70
N GLU A 58 2.37 20.73 14.95
CA GLU A 58 2.25 20.65 13.50
C GLU A 58 3.51 20.15 12.81
N LEU A 59 4.69 20.43 13.36
CA LEU A 59 5.96 19.96 12.80
C LEU A 59 6.17 18.48 13.09
N GLU A 60 5.82 18.02 14.30
CA GLU A 60 5.84 16.61 14.67
C GLU A 60 4.94 15.77 13.74
N GLU A 61 3.71 16.23 13.50
CA GLU A 61 2.81 15.58 12.53
C GLU A 61 3.37 15.64 11.11
N ALA A 62 3.98 16.76 10.72
CA ALA A 62 4.52 16.93 9.38
C ALA A 62 5.66 15.96 9.06
N VAL A 63 6.56 15.72 10.02
CA VAL A 63 7.62 14.72 9.89
C VAL A 63 7.02 13.33 9.66
N LEU A 64 6.01 12.93 10.46
CA LEU A 64 5.36 11.63 10.31
C LEU A 64 4.57 11.50 9.01
N ILE A 65 3.90 12.57 8.55
CA ILE A 65 3.21 12.61 7.25
C ILE A 65 4.21 12.44 6.10
N ALA A 66 5.40 13.04 6.19
CA ALA A 66 6.44 12.91 5.17
C ALA A 66 6.86 11.45 4.96
N LEU A 67 6.78 10.62 6.01
CA LEU A 67 7.07 9.18 5.93
C LEU A 67 6.00 8.38 5.18
N THR A 68 4.83 8.94 4.90
CA THR A 68 3.88 8.35 3.92
C THR A 68 4.21 8.74 2.48
N GLY A 69 5.09 9.72 2.29
CA GLY A 69 5.29 10.42 1.04
C GLY A 69 6.28 9.75 0.08
N SER A 70 6.72 10.53 -0.90
CA SER A 70 7.67 10.10 -1.91
C SER A 70 9.12 10.22 -1.43
N SER A 71 9.96 9.25 -1.82
CA SER A 71 11.40 9.24 -1.62
C SER A 71 12.22 9.58 -2.88
N GLY A 72 11.56 9.95 -3.99
CA GLY A 72 12.20 10.22 -5.28
C GLY A 72 11.59 9.41 -6.43
N LEU A 73 12.43 8.84 -7.29
CA LEU A 73 12.05 7.95 -8.39
C LEU A 73 12.66 6.56 -8.19
N THR A 74 11.97 5.53 -8.68
CA THR A 74 12.45 4.14 -8.71
C THR A 74 13.42 3.91 -9.86
N MET A 75 14.22 2.84 -9.74
CA MET A 75 15.15 2.38 -10.78
C MET A 75 14.57 1.12 -11.46
N PRO A 76 14.00 1.20 -12.67
CA PRO A 76 13.48 0.03 -13.38
C PRO A 76 14.64 -0.79 -14.01
N ASP A 77 15.41 -1.45 -13.16
CA ASP A 77 16.72 -2.05 -13.43
C ASP A 77 16.70 -3.47 -14.00
N ARG A 78 15.59 -3.90 -14.62
CA ARG A 78 15.39 -5.28 -15.07
C ARG A 78 15.39 -5.49 -16.58
N PRO A 79 16.21 -4.83 -17.44
CA PRO A 79 16.21 -5.07 -18.89
C PRO A 79 16.90 -6.41 -19.20
N PHE A 80 16.31 -7.50 -18.73
CA PHE A 80 16.89 -8.82 -18.77
C PHE A 80 16.51 -9.55 -20.06
N GLU A 81 17.40 -10.41 -20.51
CA GLU A 81 17.17 -11.39 -21.55
C GLU A 81 17.35 -12.80 -20.96
N ASP A 82 16.68 -13.79 -21.53
CA ASP A 82 16.91 -15.19 -21.16
C ASP A 82 18.27 -15.65 -21.70
N PRO A 83 19.20 -16.14 -20.85
CA PRO A 83 20.53 -16.53 -21.31
C PRO A 83 20.53 -17.74 -22.26
N ARG A 84 19.41 -18.45 -22.40
CA ARG A 84 19.29 -19.64 -23.26
C ARG A 84 18.95 -19.29 -24.70
N ASP A 85 18.13 -18.26 -24.92
CA ASP A 85 17.63 -17.88 -26.25
C ASP A 85 17.76 -16.38 -26.57
N HIS A 86 18.32 -15.60 -25.65
CA HIS A 86 18.55 -14.15 -25.74
C HIS A 86 17.28 -13.33 -26.01
N LYS A 87 16.10 -13.86 -25.68
CA LYS A 87 14.85 -13.10 -25.82
C LYS A 87 14.63 -12.18 -24.62
N PRO A 88 14.09 -10.96 -24.84
CA PRO A 88 13.73 -10.06 -23.75
C PRO A 88 12.73 -10.70 -22.77
N ILE A 89 13.03 -10.60 -21.47
CA ILE A 89 12.14 -11.00 -20.37
C ILE A 89 11.27 -9.80 -19.99
N MET A 90 10.02 -10.06 -19.58
CA MET A 90 9.14 -9.01 -19.08
C MET A 90 9.79 -8.28 -17.89
N ALA A 91 10.05 -6.99 -18.13
CA ALA A 91 10.82 -6.11 -17.26
C ALA A 91 10.02 -4.90 -16.73
N LYS A 92 8.75 -4.76 -17.14
CA LYS A 92 7.87 -3.60 -16.88
C LYS A 92 6.74 -3.89 -15.86
N PRO A 93 6.99 -4.53 -14.69
CA PRO A 93 5.92 -4.82 -13.74
C PRO A 93 5.41 -3.56 -13.05
N ASN A 94 6.23 -2.52 -12.94
CA ASN A 94 5.93 -1.36 -12.12
C ASN A 94 4.62 -0.66 -12.53
N LEU A 95 3.77 -0.34 -11.55
CA LEU A 95 2.56 0.49 -11.76
C LEU A 95 2.84 1.98 -11.65
N ASN A 96 3.87 2.37 -10.91
CA ASN A 96 4.33 3.75 -10.77
C ASN A 96 5.84 3.83 -10.97
N MET A 97 6.37 5.03 -11.24
CA MET A 97 7.82 5.27 -11.27
C MET A 97 8.31 6.14 -10.11
N THR A 98 7.45 6.93 -9.48
CA THR A 98 7.73 7.60 -8.21
C THR A 98 8.17 6.59 -7.16
N GLY A 99 9.20 6.84 -6.35
CA GLY A 99 9.54 6.03 -5.18
C GLY A 99 8.81 6.51 -3.93
N ARG A 100 8.57 5.61 -2.97
CA ARG A 100 8.09 5.92 -1.61
C ARG A 100 9.14 5.57 -0.57
N THR A 101 8.97 6.11 0.62
CA THR A 101 9.83 5.88 1.80
C THR A 101 9.87 4.41 2.25
N ALA A 102 9.01 3.55 1.71
CA ALA A 102 9.04 2.11 1.88
C ALA A 102 8.87 1.37 0.54
N GLY A 103 9.30 0.12 0.50
CA GLY A 103 9.11 -0.76 -0.66
C GLY A 103 7.64 -1.08 -0.90
N SER A 104 7.26 -1.18 -2.17
CA SER A 104 5.94 -1.59 -2.62
C SER A 104 6.09 -2.61 -3.74
N PRO A 105 5.40 -3.78 -3.71
CA PRO A 105 5.45 -4.76 -4.78
C PRO A 105 5.09 -4.11 -6.11
N ASP A 106 5.94 -4.31 -7.13
CA ASP A 106 5.82 -3.69 -8.45
C ASP A 106 5.55 -2.19 -8.39
N ASN A 107 6.09 -1.53 -7.36
CA ASN A 107 5.85 -0.13 -7.06
C ASN A 107 4.36 0.28 -7.17
N ALA A 108 3.47 -0.60 -6.70
CA ALA A 108 2.02 -0.43 -6.79
C ALA A 108 1.50 0.80 -6.05
N GLN A 109 2.16 1.11 -4.94
CA GLN A 109 1.79 2.19 -4.03
C GLN A 109 0.33 2.16 -3.62
N ALA A 110 -0.20 0.96 -3.35
CA ALA A 110 -1.60 0.74 -3.02
C ALA A 110 -2.02 1.31 -1.65
N THR A 111 -1.07 1.66 -0.78
CA THR A 111 -1.37 2.12 0.58
C THR A 111 -1.74 3.59 0.62
N HIS A 112 -2.93 3.87 1.14
CA HIS A 112 -3.43 5.20 1.51
C HIS A 112 -3.43 5.34 3.03
N PHE A 113 -3.29 6.56 3.54
CA PHE A 113 -3.33 6.81 4.99
C PHE A 113 -4.45 7.77 5.37
N PHE A 114 -5.08 7.48 6.50
CA PHE A 114 -5.85 8.45 7.27
C PHE A 114 -5.06 8.85 8.50
N MET A 115 -5.09 10.14 8.84
CA MET A 115 -4.59 10.68 10.10
C MET A 115 -5.78 11.06 10.98
N ILE A 116 -5.79 10.59 12.23
CA ILE A 116 -6.83 10.90 13.23
C ILE A 116 -6.16 11.60 14.40
N ASN A 117 -6.63 12.80 14.74
CA ASN A 117 -6.17 13.57 15.91
C ASN A 117 -7.35 14.33 16.53
N ASP A 118 -7.08 15.14 17.55
CA ASP A 118 -8.12 15.87 18.29
C ASP A 118 -8.93 16.87 17.46
N THR A 119 -8.44 17.25 16.27
CA THR A 119 -9.08 18.24 15.40
C THR A 119 -9.93 17.62 14.30
N GLY A 120 -9.88 16.30 14.11
CA GLY A 120 -10.63 15.64 13.05
C GLY A 120 -10.00 14.37 12.52
N THR A 121 -10.57 13.89 11.42
CA THR A 121 -10.05 12.78 10.62
C THR A 121 -9.70 13.29 9.23
N TYR A 122 -8.52 12.93 8.74
CA TYR A 122 -7.94 13.46 7.51
C TYR A 122 -7.47 12.32 6.62
N TYR A 123 -7.82 12.35 5.34
CA TYR A 123 -7.16 11.55 4.32
C TYR A 123 -5.84 12.23 3.90
N LEU A 124 -4.77 11.45 3.71
CA LEU A 124 -3.47 11.96 3.27
C LEU A 124 -3.26 11.70 1.77
N ARG A 125 -3.24 12.78 0.97
CA ARG A 125 -2.89 12.74 -0.46
C ARG A 125 -1.43 12.37 -0.63
N LYS A 126 -1.14 11.52 -1.62
CA LYS A 126 0.22 11.26 -2.10
C LYS A 126 0.67 12.44 -2.93
N LEU A 127 1.50 13.31 -2.37
CA LEU A 127 2.05 14.44 -3.11
C LEU A 127 3.14 13.94 -4.09
N PRO A 128 3.29 14.57 -5.27
CA PRO A 128 4.39 14.29 -6.18
C PRO A 128 5.77 14.43 -5.50
N PRO A 129 6.80 13.71 -6.00
CA PRO A 129 8.17 13.90 -5.57
C PRO A 129 8.57 15.37 -5.66
N ALA A 130 9.32 15.84 -4.67
CA ALA A 130 9.88 17.19 -4.67
C ALA A 130 11.37 17.10 -4.32
N PRO A 131 12.22 16.65 -5.25
CA PRO A 131 13.64 16.39 -4.99
C PRO A 131 14.43 17.66 -4.62
N GLU A 132 13.95 18.82 -5.04
CA GLU A 132 14.55 20.12 -4.72
C GLU A 132 14.01 20.74 -3.43
N ALA A 133 12.99 20.14 -2.81
CA ALA A 133 12.43 20.64 -1.56
C ALA A 133 13.39 20.36 -0.40
N ALA A 134 13.72 21.41 0.36
CA ALA A 134 14.54 21.28 1.54
C ALA A 134 13.79 20.51 2.64
N PHE A 135 14.55 19.74 3.43
CA PHE A 135 14.02 19.05 4.61
C PHE A 135 14.10 19.99 5.83
N ASP A 136 13.37 21.09 5.77
CA ASP A 136 13.28 22.11 6.82
C ASP A 136 11.84 22.19 7.40
N PRO A 137 11.66 22.81 8.59
CA PRO A 137 10.37 22.87 9.26
C PRO A 137 9.23 23.48 8.43
N ASP A 138 9.48 24.60 7.76
CA ASP A 138 8.44 25.35 7.06
C ASP A 138 8.00 24.57 5.82
N THR A 139 8.95 23.97 5.10
CA THR A 139 8.69 23.11 3.95
C THR A 139 7.91 21.86 4.35
N LEU A 140 8.30 21.19 5.45
CA LEU A 140 7.60 20.00 5.95
C LEU A 140 6.15 20.32 6.33
N VAL A 141 5.94 21.37 7.11
CA VAL A 141 4.61 21.80 7.56
C VAL A 141 3.71 22.16 6.38
N GLU A 142 4.22 22.93 5.42
CA GLU A 142 3.44 23.31 4.23
C GLU A 142 3.04 22.10 3.39
N ARG A 143 3.96 21.15 3.17
CA ARG A 143 3.65 19.90 2.47
C ARG A 143 2.62 19.07 3.23
N ALA A 144 2.72 18.99 4.55
CA ALA A 144 1.76 18.28 5.38
C ALA A 144 0.36 18.90 5.28
N ARG A 145 0.23 20.23 5.28
CA ARG A 145 -1.05 20.93 5.07
C ARG A 145 -1.67 20.60 3.71
N ARG A 146 -0.87 20.62 2.64
CA ARG A 146 -1.33 20.26 1.28
C ARG A 146 -1.75 18.79 1.16
N ALA A 147 -1.11 17.89 1.90
CA ALA A 147 -1.45 16.48 1.90
C ALA A 147 -2.78 16.19 2.63
N LYS A 148 -3.10 16.96 3.69
CA LYS A 148 -4.28 16.72 4.54
C LYS A 148 -5.59 17.14 3.84
N VAL A 149 -6.52 16.18 3.72
CA VAL A 149 -7.91 16.41 3.30
C VAL A 149 -8.83 16.02 4.44
N ARG A 150 -9.53 16.99 5.04
CA ARG A 150 -10.46 16.69 6.15
C ARG A 150 -11.65 15.87 5.63
N VAL A 151 -11.88 14.70 6.24
CA VAL A 151 -13.02 13.82 5.93
C VAL A 151 -14.05 13.81 7.06
N LEU A 152 -13.64 14.02 8.31
CA LEU A 152 -14.51 14.25 9.46
C LEU A 152 -13.98 15.43 10.28
N ASP A 153 -14.88 16.22 10.84
CA ASP A 153 -14.59 17.35 11.76
C ASP A 153 -14.34 16.91 13.21
N HIS A 154 -14.39 15.60 13.47
CA HIS A 154 -14.13 14.97 14.75
C HIS A 154 -13.22 13.74 14.58
N ARG A 155 -12.68 13.24 15.70
CA ARG A 155 -11.98 11.96 15.74
C ARG A 155 -12.88 10.84 15.24
N LEU A 156 -12.38 10.01 14.34
CA LEU A 156 -13.02 8.74 14.04
C LEU A 156 -12.99 7.86 15.29
N ASP A 157 -14.14 7.68 15.92
CA ASP A 157 -14.36 6.71 16.99
C ASP A 157 -15.82 6.26 17.02
N VAL A 158 -16.09 5.19 17.77
CA VAL A 158 -17.46 4.78 18.09
C VAL A 158 -18.06 5.69 19.17
N ALA A 159 -19.38 5.70 19.28
CA ALA A 159 -20.06 6.48 20.32
C ALA A 159 -19.59 6.08 21.74
N GLU A 160 -19.74 7.01 22.68
CA GLU A 160 -19.39 6.77 24.08
C GLU A 160 -20.10 5.52 24.63
N GLY A 161 -19.36 4.70 25.39
CA GLY A 161 -19.85 3.42 25.92
C GLY A 161 -19.88 2.27 24.90
N MET A 162 -19.56 2.50 23.62
CA MET A 162 -19.60 1.46 22.58
C MET A 162 -18.23 0.89 22.21
N ARG A 163 -17.21 1.11 23.05
CA ARG A 163 -15.83 0.65 22.77
C ARG A 163 -15.61 -0.85 23.08
N ASP A 164 -16.62 -1.56 23.58
CA ASP A 164 -16.53 -3.00 23.83
C ASP A 164 -16.44 -3.81 22.55
N PHE A 165 -15.96 -5.05 22.63
CA PHE A 165 -15.98 -5.96 21.49
C PHE A 165 -17.40 -6.06 20.92
N PRO A 166 -17.63 -5.94 19.60
CA PRO A 166 -16.67 -6.05 18.51
C PRO A 166 -15.97 -4.76 18.04
N ALA A 167 -16.23 -3.61 18.68
CA ALA A 167 -15.66 -2.32 18.26
C ALA A 167 -14.14 -2.25 18.48
N TYR A 168 -13.66 -2.62 19.66
CA TYR A 168 -12.23 -2.77 19.95
C TYR A 168 -11.94 -4.17 20.49
N LEU A 169 -10.68 -4.58 20.35
CA LEU A 169 -10.13 -5.67 21.15
C LEU A 169 -9.94 -5.18 22.59
N ASP A 170 -10.19 -6.06 23.56
CA ASP A 170 -10.39 -5.72 24.97
C ASP A 170 -9.43 -4.68 25.55
N SER A 171 -8.14 -4.99 25.65
CA SER A 171 -7.16 -4.04 26.24
C SER A 171 -6.95 -2.78 25.39
N ASN A 172 -7.12 -2.87 24.07
CA ASN A 172 -6.90 -1.73 23.17
C ASN A 172 -7.99 -0.65 23.34
N ARG A 173 -9.19 -1.02 23.82
CA ARG A 173 -10.28 -0.07 24.07
C ARG A 173 -9.95 0.97 25.14
N PHE A 174 -8.95 0.71 26.00
CA PHE A 174 -8.53 1.64 27.05
C PHE A 174 -7.43 2.62 26.62
N LEU A 175 -6.58 2.25 25.65
CA LEU A 175 -5.35 3.00 25.34
C LEU A 175 -5.31 3.54 23.90
N SER A 176 -6.06 2.95 22.98
CA SER A 176 -6.13 3.42 21.60
C SER A 176 -6.93 4.73 21.51
N ASN A 177 -6.59 5.57 20.53
CA ASN A 177 -7.42 6.69 20.08
C ASN A 177 -7.87 7.68 21.17
N LEU A 178 -7.06 7.86 22.21
CA LEU A 178 -7.36 8.79 23.31
C LEU A 178 -7.10 10.25 22.90
N PRO A 179 -7.69 11.24 23.60
CA PRO A 179 -7.33 12.64 23.42
C PRO A 179 -5.81 12.86 23.53
N GLY A 180 -5.28 13.78 22.73
CA GLY A 180 -3.86 14.11 22.67
C GLY A 180 -2.98 13.15 21.86
N THR A 181 -3.53 12.07 21.28
CA THR A 181 -2.74 11.15 20.43
C THR A 181 -2.93 11.45 18.94
N THR A 182 -1.98 11.06 18.08
CA THR A 182 -2.20 11.08 16.62
C THR A 182 -2.08 9.65 16.09
N LEU A 183 -3.07 9.21 15.29
CA LEU A 183 -3.10 7.88 14.70
C LEU A 183 -2.92 7.97 13.19
N PHE A 184 -2.10 7.09 12.63
CA PHE A 184 -1.97 6.87 11.20
C PHE A 184 -2.55 5.50 10.85
N LEU A 185 -3.62 5.52 10.07
CA LEU A 185 -4.39 4.36 9.69
C LEU A 185 -4.16 4.06 8.20
N PRO A 186 -3.45 2.97 7.84
CA PRO A 186 -3.32 2.58 6.45
C PRO A 186 -4.59 1.88 5.93
N VAL A 187 -4.93 2.14 4.68
CA VAL A 187 -5.98 1.49 3.89
C VAL A 187 -5.39 1.13 2.53
N VAL A 188 -5.40 -0.14 2.15
CA VAL A 188 -4.69 -0.65 0.96
C VAL A 188 -5.67 -0.96 -0.16
N ASP A 189 -5.44 -0.42 -1.36
CA ASP A 189 -6.16 -0.83 -2.57
C ASP A 189 -5.49 -2.03 -3.24
N LEU A 190 -6.02 -3.23 -3.03
CA LEU A 190 -5.46 -4.44 -3.65
C LEU A 190 -5.75 -4.52 -5.14
N SER A 191 -6.81 -3.88 -5.64
CA SER A 191 -7.41 -4.21 -6.93
C SER A 191 -6.46 -3.96 -8.11
N HIS A 192 -5.78 -2.82 -8.13
CA HIS A 192 -4.86 -2.43 -9.20
C HIS A 192 -3.65 -3.36 -9.28
N GLN A 193 -3.01 -3.63 -8.14
CA GLN A 193 -1.87 -4.54 -8.09
C GLN A 193 -2.29 -5.99 -8.31
N TYR A 194 -3.52 -6.37 -7.94
CA TYR A 194 -4.01 -7.71 -8.20
C TYR A 194 -4.12 -7.97 -9.71
N VAL A 195 -4.68 -7.02 -10.47
CA VAL A 195 -4.71 -7.11 -11.94
C VAL A 195 -3.29 -7.15 -12.51
N ASN A 196 -2.39 -6.31 -11.99
CA ASN A 196 -1.00 -6.26 -12.42
C ASN A 196 -0.23 -7.57 -12.19
N ALA A 197 -0.36 -8.14 -10.99
CA ALA A 197 0.30 -9.38 -10.61
C ALA A 197 -0.25 -10.59 -11.40
N LEU A 198 -1.53 -10.60 -11.76
CA LEU A 198 -2.08 -11.60 -12.67
C LEU A 198 -1.39 -11.55 -14.04
N MET A 199 -1.21 -10.36 -14.61
CA MET A 199 -0.49 -10.22 -15.88
C MET A 199 0.96 -10.70 -15.75
N TYR A 200 1.63 -10.39 -14.63
CA TYR A 200 2.98 -10.87 -14.36
C TYR A 200 3.06 -12.40 -14.29
N LEU A 201 2.13 -13.05 -13.60
CA LEU A 201 2.02 -14.51 -13.54
C LEU A 201 1.74 -15.16 -14.90
N LEU A 202 1.01 -14.46 -15.79
CA LEU A 202 0.66 -14.96 -17.12
C LEU A 202 1.74 -14.69 -18.17
N THR A 203 2.81 -13.95 -17.83
CA THR A 203 3.91 -13.66 -18.75
C THR A 203 5.01 -14.74 -18.76
N GLN A 204 4.79 -15.86 -18.04
CA GLN A 204 5.73 -16.98 -18.08
C GLN A 204 5.91 -17.54 -19.50
N PRO A 205 7.04 -18.20 -19.80
CA PRO A 205 7.26 -18.86 -21.09
C PRO A 205 6.16 -19.86 -21.46
N ASP A 206 6.09 -20.21 -22.75
CA ASP A 206 5.18 -21.24 -23.24
C ASP A 206 5.36 -22.55 -22.44
N GLY A 207 4.25 -23.16 -22.05
CA GLY A 207 4.24 -24.35 -21.19
C GLY A 207 4.45 -24.08 -19.70
N ALA A 208 4.77 -22.86 -19.25
CA ALA A 208 4.95 -22.55 -17.83
C ALA A 208 3.82 -21.69 -17.22
N ARG A 209 2.89 -21.19 -18.05
CA ARG A 209 1.78 -20.33 -17.58
C ARG A 209 0.78 -21.14 -16.76
N PRO A 210 0.45 -20.71 -15.52
CA PRO A 210 -0.44 -21.47 -14.66
C PRO A 210 -1.90 -21.38 -15.10
N THR A 211 -2.64 -22.48 -14.95
CA THR A 211 -4.10 -22.52 -15.07
C THR A 211 -4.75 -22.12 -13.74
N LEU A 212 -5.48 -21.01 -13.74
CA LEU A 212 -6.24 -20.61 -12.55
C LEU A 212 -7.51 -21.45 -12.36
N VAL A 213 -7.68 -21.97 -11.16
CA VAL A 213 -8.81 -22.82 -10.76
C VAL A 213 -9.53 -22.25 -9.54
N ASP A 214 -10.85 -22.39 -9.49
CA ASP A 214 -11.69 -21.85 -8.41
C ASP A 214 -11.93 -22.90 -7.32
N ASP A 215 -11.18 -22.82 -6.22
CA ASP A 215 -11.27 -23.73 -5.07
C ASP A 215 -12.60 -23.63 -4.33
N ARG A 216 -13.34 -22.52 -4.45
CA ARG A 216 -14.71 -22.39 -3.93
C ARG A 216 -15.78 -22.80 -4.93
N ASN A 217 -15.40 -23.20 -6.14
CA ASN A 217 -16.30 -23.72 -7.15
C ASN A 217 -15.80 -25.05 -7.73
N PHE A 218 -15.40 -25.96 -6.82
CA PHE A 218 -15.01 -27.33 -7.14
C PHE A 218 -13.82 -27.42 -8.11
N TYR A 219 -12.84 -26.52 -7.96
CA TYR A 219 -11.61 -26.45 -8.75
C TYR A 219 -11.85 -26.36 -10.27
N ARG A 220 -12.98 -25.78 -10.66
CA ARG A 220 -13.27 -25.51 -12.07
C ARG A 220 -12.29 -24.44 -12.59
N PRO A 221 -11.78 -24.57 -13.83
CA PRO A 221 -11.12 -23.49 -14.56
C PRO A 221 -11.88 -22.16 -14.42
N ALA A 222 -11.19 -21.15 -13.88
CA ALA A 222 -11.75 -19.86 -13.51
C ALA A 222 -11.87 -18.93 -14.74
N GLY A 223 -12.80 -19.23 -15.65
CA GLY A 223 -13.00 -18.47 -16.89
C GLY A 223 -11.96 -18.77 -17.98
N VAL A 224 -11.00 -19.65 -17.70
CA VAL A 224 -9.82 -19.86 -18.56
C VAL A 224 -9.87 -21.07 -19.49
N ARG A 225 -11.01 -21.73 -19.64
CA ARG A 225 -11.08 -23.01 -20.37
C ARG A 225 -10.57 -22.93 -21.81
N LYS A 226 -11.01 -21.92 -22.57
CA LYS A 226 -10.53 -21.70 -23.93
C LYS A 226 -9.01 -21.51 -24.03
N TRP A 227 -8.38 -20.97 -22.98
CA TRP A 227 -6.93 -20.73 -22.91
C TRP A 227 -6.14 -21.99 -22.54
N ILE A 228 -6.80 -22.95 -21.88
CA ILE A 228 -6.27 -24.30 -21.71
C ILE A 228 -6.36 -25.02 -23.06
N ASP A 229 -7.54 -24.98 -23.69
CA ASP A 229 -7.83 -25.72 -24.92
C ASP A 229 -6.94 -25.27 -26.09
N ASN A 230 -6.57 -23.99 -26.16
CA ASN A 230 -5.68 -23.45 -27.19
C ASN A 230 -4.19 -23.53 -26.83
N GLY A 231 -3.82 -24.17 -25.72
CA GLY A 231 -2.43 -24.38 -25.28
C GLY A 231 -1.73 -23.15 -24.70
N PHE A 232 -2.44 -22.03 -24.49
CA PHE A 232 -1.84 -20.83 -23.89
C PHE A 232 -1.48 -21.05 -22.41
N LEU A 233 -2.35 -21.72 -21.66
CA LEU A 233 -2.10 -22.10 -20.26
C LEU A 233 -1.72 -23.57 -20.16
N ASN A 234 -0.80 -23.88 -19.25
CA ASN A 234 -0.44 -25.26 -18.94
C ASN A 234 -1.53 -25.88 -18.02
N PRO A 235 -2.23 -26.96 -18.44
CA PRO A 235 -3.26 -27.63 -17.63
C PRO A 235 -2.72 -28.34 -16.38
N ASP A 236 -1.43 -28.65 -16.33
CA ASP A 236 -0.78 -29.37 -15.24
C ASP A 236 -0.37 -28.44 -14.10
N ILE A 237 -0.08 -27.17 -14.41
CA ILE A 237 0.26 -26.15 -13.41
C ILE A 237 -1.02 -25.48 -12.92
N LYS A 238 -1.73 -26.10 -11.98
CA LYS A 238 -2.98 -25.56 -11.43
C LYS A 238 -2.70 -24.64 -10.24
N MET A 239 -3.23 -23.42 -10.29
CA MET A 239 -3.10 -22.45 -9.21
C MET A 239 -4.49 -22.04 -8.69
N PRO A 240 -4.84 -22.41 -7.46
CA PRO A 240 -6.12 -22.04 -6.86
C PRO A 240 -6.26 -20.53 -6.66
N LEU A 241 -7.44 -19.97 -6.91
CA LEU A 241 -7.73 -18.55 -6.65
C LEU A 241 -7.47 -18.19 -5.18
N GLY A 242 -7.81 -19.06 -4.24
CA GLY A 242 -7.54 -18.86 -2.82
C GLY A 242 -6.05 -18.74 -2.49
N ALA A 243 -5.17 -19.39 -3.27
CA ALA A 243 -3.72 -19.35 -3.05
C ALA A 243 -3.07 -18.02 -3.49
N LEU A 244 -3.74 -17.25 -4.35
CA LEU A 244 -3.26 -15.91 -4.76
C LEU A 244 -3.31 -14.92 -3.60
N GLY A 245 -4.24 -15.10 -2.66
CA GLY A 245 -4.41 -14.23 -1.49
C GLY A 245 -4.51 -12.76 -1.93
N PRO A 246 -3.77 -11.83 -1.31
CA PRO A 246 -3.71 -10.43 -1.74
C PRO A 246 -2.57 -10.11 -2.73
N MET A 247 -1.84 -11.13 -3.18
CA MET A 247 -0.63 -10.97 -4.01
C MET A 247 0.34 -9.91 -3.49
N ARG A 248 0.52 -9.87 -2.16
CA ARG A 248 1.53 -9.08 -1.43
C ARG A 248 1.34 -7.56 -1.45
N THR A 249 0.31 -7.04 -2.11
CA THR A 249 0.08 -5.59 -2.35
C THR A 249 0.18 -4.68 -1.12
N GLN A 250 -0.22 -5.19 0.05
CA GLN A 250 -0.27 -4.43 1.31
C GLN A 250 1.05 -4.29 2.06
N ILE A 251 2.11 -4.98 1.63
CA ILE A 251 3.36 -5.06 2.40
C ILE A 251 3.91 -3.65 2.64
N GLU A 252 3.67 -2.78 1.67
CA GLU A 252 3.95 -1.36 1.77
C GLU A 252 3.36 -0.73 3.05
N ALA A 253 2.13 -1.05 3.44
CA ALA A 253 1.49 -0.49 4.63
C ALA A 253 2.27 -0.84 5.91
N ASP A 254 2.68 -2.11 6.04
CA ASP A 254 3.41 -2.60 7.20
C ASP A 254 4.81 -1.96 7.27
N LEU A 255 5.49 -1.83 6.12
CA LEU A 255 6.80 -1.18 6.05
C LEU A 255 6.71 0.33 6.33
N LEU A 256 5.68 1.02 5.83
CA LEU A 256 5.45 2.44 6.13
C LEU A 256 5.15 2.66 7.61
N LEU A 257 4.33 1.81 8.23
CA LEU A 257 4.07 1.86 9.67
C LEU A 257 5.34 1.60 10.49
N GLN A 258 6.18 0.66 10.07
CA GLN A 258 7.47 0.39 10.72
C GLN A 258 8.39 1.61 10.66
N ASN A 259 8.49 2.27 9.50
CA ASN A 259 9.29 3.48 9.34
C ASN A 259 8.76 4.62 10.23
N MET A 260 7.43 4.82 10.29
CA MET A 260 6.82 5.77 11.22
C MET A 260 7.15 5.46 12.67
N MET A 261 7.09 4.19 13.07
CA MET A 261 7.39 3.79 14.44
C MET A 261 8.84 4.12 14.82
N LEU A 262 9.79 3.85 13.92
CA LEU A 262 11.20 4.16 14.13
C LEU A 262 11.45 5.67 14.23
N VAL A 263 10.83 6.47 13.36
CA VAL A 263 10.99 7.93 13.41
C VAL A 263 10.29 8.54 14.61
N ALA A 264 9.09 8.06 14.98
CA ALA A 264 8.42 8.50 16.19
C ALA A 264 9.29 8.24 17.43
N ASP A 265 9.89 7.06 17.55
CA ASP A 265 10.81 6.75 18.65
C ASP A 265 12.08 7.62 18.59
N ALA A 266 12.64 7.87 17.40
CA ALA A 266 13.78 8.78 17.22
C ALA A 266 13.49 10.23 17.62
N MET A 267 12.23 10.68 17.46
CA MET A 267 11.72 11.97 17.93
C MET A 267 11.45 11.99 19.45
N GLY A 268 11.56 10.84 20.13
CA GLY A 268 11.22 10.70 21.55
C GLY A 268 9.73 10.53 21.84
N LEU A 269 8.92 10.21 20.83
CA LEU A 269 7.48 9.99 20.96
C LEU A 269 7.18 8.55 21.40
N GLY A 270 6.08 8.40 22.15
CA GLY A 270 5.52 7.09 22.42
C GLY A 270 4.75 6.56 21.21
N ALA A 271 5.13 5.39 20.70
CA ALA A 271 4.47 4.76 19.55
C ALA A 271 4.22 3.26 19.76
N TRP A 272 3.14 2.76 19.14
CA TRP A 272 2.81 1.34 19.12
C TRP A 272 1.89 0.99 17.95
N ILE A 273 2.24 -0.08 17.23
CA ILE A 273 1.40 -0.66 16.18
C ILE A 273 0.41 -1.63 16.84
N HIS A 274 -0.88 -1.44 16.60
CA HIS A 274 -1.94 -2.21 17.26
C HIS A 274 -3.24 -2.22 16.46
N ALA A 275 -4.13 -3.17 16.78
CA ALA A 275 -5.49 -3.19 16.26
C ALA A 275 -6.33 -2.08 16.91
N THR A 276 -6.81 -1.13 16.11
CA THR A 276 -7.67 -0.03 16.55
C THR A 276 -9.15 -0.45 16.50
N ILE A 277 -10.04 0.45 16.10
CA ILE A 277 -11.44 0.13 15.80
C ILE A 277 -11.47 -1.00 14.76
N SER A 278 -12.32 -2.00 14.97
CA SER A 278 -12.53 -3.10 14.05
C SER A 278 -12.68 -2.57 12.62
N PRO A 279 -11.85 -3.02 11.65
CA PRO A 279 -11.86 -2.49 10.30
C PRO A 279 -13.24 -2.51 9.65
N GLN A 280 -14.03 -3.55 9.89
CA GLN A 280 -15.39 -3.67 9.36
C GLN A 280 -16.31 -2.58 9.91
N ILE A 281 -16.26 -2.32 11.23
CA ILE A 281 -17.04 -1.26 11.86
C ILE A 281 -16.57 0.09 11.33
N MET A 282 -15.27 0.36 11.41
CA MET A 282 -14.63 1.61 11.01
C MET A 282 -14.91 2.03 9.57
N LEU A 283 -14.96 1.07 8.63
CA LEU A 283 -15.29 1.35 7.23
C LEU A 283 -16.79 1.62 7.01
N GLY A 284 -17.65 1.20 7.94
CA GLY A 284 -19.11 1.35 7.84
C GLY A 284 -19.83 0.13 7.27
N ASP A 285 -19.31 -1.08 7.53
CA ASP A 285 -19.89 -2.33 7.02
C ASP A 285 -21.39 -2.46 7.37
N PRO A 286 -22.27 -2.81 6.39
CA PRO A 286 -23.71 -2.97 6.62
C PRO A 286 -24.11 -3.88 7.78
N LYS A 287 -23.27 -4.86 8.14
CA LYS A 287 -23.50 -5.73 9.31
C LYS A 287 -23.54 -4.94 10.63
N PHE A 288 -22.79 -3.85 10.71
CA PHE A 288 -22.57 -3.09 11.93
C PHE A 288 -23.16 -1.68 11.88
N SER A 289 -23.47 -1.16 10.69
CA SER A 289 -23.87 0.24 10.48
C SER A 289 -25.15 0.65 11.22
N ARG A 290 -26.05 -0.29 11.51
CA ARG A 290 -27.24 -0.01 12.35
C ARG A 290 -26.87 0.35 13.80
N ALA A 291 -25.81 -0.26 14.33
CA ALA A 291 -25.37 -0.04 15.71
C ALA A 291 -24.35 1.10 15.81
N TYR A 292 -23.41 1.18 14.87
CA TYR A 292 -22.25 2.09 14.94
C TYR A 292 -22.32 3.28 13.96
N GLY A 293 -23.36 3.37 13.13
CA GLY A 293 -23.50 4.41 12.13
C GLY A 293 -22.63 4.19 10.88
N ARG A 294 -22.40 5.25 10.11
CA ARG A 294 -21.67 5.18 8.83
C ARG A 294 -20.15 5.20 8.96
N MET A 295 -19.60 5.62 10.11
CA MET A 295 -18.16 5.71 10.36
C MET A 295 -17.41 6.45 9.23
N LEU A 296 -16.41 5.86 8.57
CA LEU A 296 -15.73 6.48 7.42
C LEU A 296 -16.61 6.59 6.16
N GLY A 297 -17.73 5.86 6.10
CA GLY A 297 -18.70 5.95 5.02
C GLY A 297 -18.24 5.34 3.70
N PHE A 298 -17.46 4.25 3.74
CA PHE A 298 -17.10 3.51 2.54
C PHE A 298 -18.36 2.95 1.85
N ASP A 299 -18.30 2.86 0.53
CA ASP A 299 -19.27 2.14 -0.27
C ASP A 299 -19.03 0.64 -0.11
N PHE A 300 -20.08 -0.13 0.21
CA PHE A 300 -20.03 -1.59 0.36
C PHE A 300 -20.88 -2.29 -0.70
N VAL A 301 -20.39 -3.41 -1.20
CA VAL A 301 -21.16 -4.32 -2.05
C VAL A 301 -21.38 -5.63 -1.29
N THR A 302 -22.65 -6.05 -1.23
CA THR A 302 -23.04 -7.36 -0.71
C THR A 302 -23.43 -8.28 -1.87
N PRO A 303 -22.68 -9.36 -2.13
CA PRO A 303 -23.05 -10.32 -3.16
C PRO A 303 -24.44 -10.92 -2.90
N ARG A 304 -25.29 -10.96 -3.94
CA ARG A 304 -26.62 -11.58 -3.86
C ARG A 304 -26.49 -13.06 -3.47
N PHE A 305 -27.33 -13.52 -2.54
CA PHE A 305 -27.38 -14.93 -2.14
C PHE A 305 -27.80 -15.81 -3.32
N ARG A 306 -27.08 -16.93 -3.51
CA ARG A 306 -27.39 -18.00 -4.47
C ARG A 306 -27.45 -19.33 -3.71
N PRO A 307 -28.32 -20.30 -4.07
CA PRO A 307 -28.39 -21.60 -3.38
C PRO A 307 -27.04 -22.33 -3.27
N LEU A 308 -26.16 -22.19 -4.27
CA LEU A 308 -24.82 -22.77 -4.24
C LEU A 308 -23.91 -22.16 -3.16
N ASP A 309 -24.22 -20.99 -2.61
CA ASP A 309 -23.43 -20.36 -1.54
C ASP A 309 -23.41 -21.20 -0.25
N VAL A 310 -24.38 -22.11 -0.07
CA VAL A 310 -24.36 -23.10 1.03
C VAL A 310 -23.11 -23.99 0.93
N LEU A 311 -22.74 -24.41 -0.28
CA LEU A 311 -21.59 -25.27 -0.52
C LEU A 311 -20.31 -24.45 -0.74
N ARG A 312 -20.40 -23.39 -1.55
CA ARG A 312 -19.23 -22.57 -1.93
C ARG A 312 -18.68 -21.74 -0.77
N TRP A 313 -19.58 -21.18 0.03
CA TRP A 313 -19.26 -20.18 1.05
C TRP A 313 -19.70 -20.58 2.46
N GLN A 314 -20.35 -21.74 2.63
CA GLN A 314 -20.90 -22.19 3.91
C GLN A 314 -21.89 -21.16 4.50
N VAL A 315 -22.60 -20.43 3.63
CA VAL A 315 -23.65 -19.47 4.00
C VAL A 315 -24.99 -20.19 3.90
N PRO A 316 -25.59 -20.66 5.01
CA PRO A 316 -26.73 -21.58 4.93
C PRO A 316 -28.05 -20.89 4.53
N LEU A 317 -28.19 -19.57 4.76
CA LEU A 317 -29.45 -18.83 4.56
C LEU A 317 -29.20 -17.41 4.03
N PRO A 318 -30.14 -16.81 3.27
CA PRO A 318 -30.01 -15.45 2.71
C PRO A 318 -29.75 -14.35 3.75
N LYS A 319 -30.29 -14.48 4.96
CA LYS A 319 -30.06 -13.51 6.06
C LYS A 319 -28.59 -13.38 6.47
N TYR A 320 -27.77 -14.38 6.14
CA TYR A 320 -26.33 -14.37 6.41
C TYR A 320 -25.50 -13.86 5.22
N ALA A 321 -26.12 -13.41 4.11
CA ALA A 321 -25.40 -12.95 2.93
C ALA A 321 -24.48 -11.74 3.19
N ALA A 322 -24.84 -10.89 4.16
CA ALA A 322 -24.02 -9.75 4.58
C ALA A 322 -22.65 -10.15 5.14
N LEU A 323 -22.44 -11.41 5.54
CA LEU A 323 -21.12 -11.94 5.91
C LEU A 323 -20.10 -11.84 4.77
N ARG A 324 -20.56 -11.75 3.51
CA ARG A 324 -19.71 -11.63 2.32
C ARG A 324 -19.59 -10.19 1.81
N ALA A 325 -20.14 -9.20 2.52
CA ALA A 325 -20.00 -7.79 2.16
C ALA A 325 -18.51 -7.39 2.14
N HIS A 326 -18.15 -6.48 1.24
CA HIS A 326 -16.79 -5.95 1.13
C HIS A 326 -16.81 -4.47 0.73
N PRO A 327 -15.84 -3.69 1.20
CA PRO A 327 -15.69 -2.28 0.81
C PRO A 327 -15.16 -2.18 -0.63
N VAL A 328 -15.68 -1.23 -1.40
CA VAL A 328 -15.31 -1.02 -2.81
C VAL A 328 -14.86 0.41 -3.12
N GLY A 329 -15.12 1.38 -2.25
CA GLY A 329 -14.60 2.73 -2.44
C GLY A 329 -14.96 3.70 -1.31
N LEU A 330 -14.42 4.90 -1.40
CA LEU A 330 -14.70 6.01 -0.49
C LEU A 330 -14.82 7.31 -1.29
N ARG A 331 -15.85 8.09 -0.99
CA ARG A 331 -16.06 9.43 -1.56
C ARG A 331 -16.04 10.51 -0.49
N ALA A 332 -15.47 11.67 -0.81
CA ALA A 332 -15.59 12.87 0.01
C ALA A 332 -15.65 14.10 -0.92
N GLY A 333 -16.53 15.06 -0.62
CA GLY A 333 -16.64 16.31 -1.41
C GLY A 333 -17.03 16.11 -2.88
N GLY A 334 -17.64 14.98 -3.26
CA GLY A 334 -18.01 14.66 -4.64
C GLY A 334 -16.94 13.89 -5.44
N GLU A 335 -15.74 13.71 -4.91
CA GLU A 335 -14.63 12.98 -5.55
C GLU A 335 -14.44 11.58 -4.94
N HIS A 336 -13.89 10.63 -5.72
CA HIS A 336 -13.43 9.34 -5.18
C HIS A 336 -12.03 9.48 -4.58
N LEU A 337 -11.91 9.24 -3.27
CA LEU A 337 -10.62 9.17 -2.60
C LEU A 337 -9.97 7.79 -2.76
N ILE A 338 -10.79 6.73 -2.74
CA ILE A 338 -10.39 5.34 -3.00
C ILE A 338 -11.45 4.73 -3.92
N LYS A 339 -11.02 4.10 -5.02
CA LYS A 339 -11.92 3.52 -6.04
C LYS A 339 -11.38 2.16 -6.47
N ALA A 340 -11.97 1.09 -5.97
CA ALA A 340 -11.59 -0.26 -6.39
C ALA A 340 -11.84 -0.44 -7.90
N ALA A 341 -10.95 -1.17 -8.58
CA ALA A 341 -11.06 -1.54 -9.99
C ALA A 341 -12.06 -2.71 -10.18
N CYS A 342 -13.31 -2.49 -9.77
CA CYS A 342 -14.41 -3.44 -9.96
C CYS A 342 -15.77 -2.71 -9.96
N PRO A 343 -16.86 -3.38 -10.41
CA PRO A 343 -18.21 -2.86 -10.22
C PRO A 343 -18.56 -2.61 -8.74
N PRO A 344 -19.38 -1.59 -8.43
CA PRO A 344 -20.12 -0.71 -9.35
C PRO A 344 -19.32 0.52 -9.83
N HIS A 345 -18.08 0.70 -9.37
CA HIS A 345 -17.27 1.88 -9.70
C HIS A 345 -16.78 1.91 -11.15
N TYR A 346 -16.79 0.74 -11.79
CA TYR A 346 -16.68 0.55 -13.23
C TYR A 346 -17.92 -0.20 -13.73
N PRO A 347 -18.42 0.09 -14.95
CA PRO A 347 -19.64 -0.55 -15.48
C PRO A 347 -19.53 -2.09 -15.58
N SER A 348 -18.32 -2.61 -15.79
CA SER A 348 -18.04 -4.04 -15.86
C SER A 348 -16.61 -4.31 -15.39
N MET A 349 -16.30 -5.58 -15.08
CA MET A 349 -14.90 -5.98 -14.82
C MET A 349 -14.01 -5.82 -16.06
N ALA A 350 -14.56 -5.95 -17.27
CA ALA A 350 -13.80 -5.72 -18.49
C ALA A 350 -13.33 -4.26 -18.59
N GLU A 351 -14.23 -3.31 -18.33
CA GLU A 351 -13.91 -1.88 -18.29
C GLU A 351 -12.93 -1.53 -17.16
N ALA A 352 -13.04 -2.20 -16.01
CA ALA A 352 -12.10 -2.03 -14.91
C ALA A 352 -10.68 -2.48 -15.29
N VAL A 353 -10.55 -3.66 -15.92
CA VAL A 353 -9.27 -4.16 -16.45
C VAL A 353 -8.71 -3.21 -17.49
N ASP A 354 -9.53 -2.76 -18.45
CA ASP A 354 -9.10 -1.84 -19.50
C ASP A 354 -8.64 -0.49 -18.93
N SER A 355 -9.26 -0.01 -17.85
CA SER A 355 -8.81 1.19 -17.15
C SER A 355 -7.41 1.04 -16.55
N VAL A 356 -7.07 -0.13 -15.99
CA VAL A 356 -5.73 -0.42 -15.45
C VAL A 356 -4.70 -0.55 -16.58
N ILE A 357 -5.08 -1.15 -17.72
CA ILE A 357 -4.20 -1.23 -18.89
C ILE A 357 -3.93 0.16 -19.47
N ARG A 358 -4.97 1.00 -19.61
CA ARG A 358 -4.83 2.37 -20.11
C ARG A 358 -3.93 3.23 -19.21
N SER A 359 -3.97 3.08 -17.89
CA SER A 359 -3.09 3.86 -17.00
C SER A 359 -1.61 3.46 -17.12
N LYS A 360 -1.30 2.23 -17.59
CA LYS A 360 0.08 1.80 -17.85
C LYS A 360 0.55 2.13 -19.27
N PHE A 361 -0.25 1.79 -20.29
CA PHE A 361 0.15 1.79 -21.71
C PHE A 361 -0.72 2.66 -22.63
N GLY A 362 -1.72 3.36 -22.08
CA GLY A 362 -2.50 4.34 -22.84
C GLY A 362 -1.69 5.58 -23.20
N GLU A 363 -2.29 6.51 -23.94
CA GLU A 363 -1.64 7.75 -24.38
C GLU A 363 -1.06 8.55 -23.20
N ASP A 364 -1.81 8.68 -22.11
CA ASP A 364 -1.37 9.30 -20.84
C ASP A 364 -0.82 8.27 -19.82
N GLY A 365 -0.48 7.07 -20.28
CA GLY A 365 -0.03 5.98 -19.42
C GLY A 365 1.42 6.15 -18.96
N VAL A 366 1.78 5.53 -17.83
CA VAL A 366 3.12 5.66 -17.22
C VAL A 366 4.25 5.30 -18.21
N TYR A 367 4.08 4.28 -19.05
CA TYR A 367 5.11 3.87 -20.03
C TYR A 367 5.11 4.70 -21.32
N SER A 368 4.15 5.61 -21.49
CA SER A 368 4.10 6.56 -22.61
C SER A 368 4.82 7.88 -22.27
N ASP A 369 5.10 8.14 -20.98
CA ASP A 369 5.77 9.36 -20.49
C ASP A 369 7.30 9.30 -20.71
N LYS A 370 7.74 9.66 -21.92
CA LYS A 370 9.16 9.68 -22.29
C LYS A 370 10.00 10.65 -21.44
N GLU A 371 9.40 11.74 -20.98
CA GLU A 371 10.09 12.76 -20.17
C GLU A 371 10.39 12.25 -18.76
N LEU A 372 9.48 11.46 -18.18
CA LEU A 372 9.72 10.74 -16.94
C LEU A 372 10.90 9.78 -17.05
N PHE A 373 10.96 8.96 -18.09
CA PHE A 373 12.07 8.02 -18.29
C PHE A 373 13.40 8.72 -18.58
N ALA A 374 13.39 9.86 -19.26
CA ALA A 374 14.59 10.68 -19.50
C ALA A 374 15.17 11.30 -18.20
N ARG A 375 14.34 11.49 -17.16
CA ARG A 375 14.78 11.93 -15.83
C ARG A 375 15.42 10.80 -15.01
N VAL A 376 15.05 9.56 -15.26
CA VAL A 376 15.57 8.37 -14.54
C VAL A 376 16.87 7.86 -15.15
N TYR A 377 16.92 7.72 -16.47
CA TYR A 377 18.05 7.14 -17.19
C TYR A 377 19.07 8.18 -17.68
N LYS A 378 20.34 7.77 -17.79
CA LYS A 378 21.38 8.57 -18.46
C LYS A 378 21.25 8.44 -19.99
N GLY A 379 21.62 9.50 -20.72
CA GLY A 379 21.65 9.48 -22.19
C GLY A 379 20.32 9.07 -22.82
N ASP A 380 20.38 8.13 -23.76
CA ASP A 380 19.24 7.57 -24.50
C ASP A 380 18.70 6.26 -23.89
N TYR A 381 19.26 5.77 -22.78
CA TYR A 381 18.86 4.48 -22.18
C TYR A 381 17.38 4.44 -21.77
N GLY A 382 16.77 5.56 -21.41
CA GLY A 382 15.33 5.62 -21.12
C GLY A 382 14.47 5.37 -22.37
N GLN A 383 14.90 5.86 -23.54
CA GLN A 383 14.22 5.60 -24.81
C GLN A 383 14.43 4.15 -25.26
N ARG A 384 15.65 3.64 -25.10
CA ARG A 384 15.98 2.22 -25.38
C ARG A 384 15.16 1.29 -24.49
N TYR A 385 15.07 1.55 -23.20
CA TYR A 385 14.23 0.79 -22.28
C TYR A 385 12.76 0.78 -22.74
N LEU A 386 12.20 1.94 -23.12
CA LEU A 386 10.83 1.98 -23.59
C LEU A 386 10.61 1.16 -24.86
N ALA A 387 11.58 1.18 -25.79
CA ALA A 387 11.51 0.47 -27.07
C ALA A 387 11.81 -1.04 -26.96
N GLU A 388 12.76 -1.43 -26.11
CA GLU A 388 13.33 -2.78 -26.06
C GLU A 388 12.70 -3.65 -24.97
N ALA A 389 12.31 -3.06 -23.83
CA ALA A 389 11.66 -3.85 -22.78
C ALA A 389 10.24 -4.24 -23.18
N SER A 390 9.92 -5.52 -23.04
CA SER A 390 8.68 -6.10 -23.53
C SER A 390 7.44 -5.59 -22.80
N GLU A 391 6.37 -5.36 -23.56
CA GLU A 391 5.03 -5.12 -23.05
C GLU A 391 4.27 -6.44 -22.88
N TYR A 392 3.11 -6.39 -22.22
CA TYR A 392 2.26 -7.57 -22.13
C TYR A 392 1.70 -7.95 -23.51
N ASP A 393 1.89 -9.21 -23.91
CA ASP A 393 1.23 -9.78 -25.09
C ASP A 393 -0.30 -9.64 -24.94
N ARG A 394 -1.00 -9.34 -26.05
CA ARG A 394 -2.45 -9.11 -26.02
C ARG A 394 -3.23 -10.30 -25.44
N ARG A 395 -2.75 -11.53 -25.67
CA ARG A 395 -3.33 -12.76 -25.11
C ARG A 395 -3.19 -12.82 -23.59
N VAL A 396 -2.12 -12.27 -23.02
CA VAL A 396 -1.94 -12.14 -21.56
C VAL A 396 -3.03 -11.24 -20.99
N ILE A 397 -3.25 -10.07 -21.61
CA ILE A 397 -4.27 -9.10 -21.19
C ILE A 397 -5.67 -9.70 -21.30
N ASP A 398 -5.98 -10.34 -22.44
CA ASP A 398 -7.30 -10.92 -22.69
C ASP A 398 -7.58 -12.10 -21.74
N CYS A 399 -6.56 -12.93 -21.44
CA CYS A 399 -6.67 -14.01 -20.47
C CYS A 399 -6.92 -13.48 -19.04
N ALA A 400 -6.18 -12.45 -18.61
CA ALA A 400 -6.40 -11.79 -17.33
C ALA A 400 -7.81 -11.18 -17.23
N ARG A 401 -8.30 -10.57 -18.32
CA ARG A 401 -9.67 -10.04 -18.40
C ARG A 401 -10.72 -11.13 -18.16
N ASP A 402 -10.59 -12.27 -18.83
CA ASP A 402 -11.55 -13.38 -18.69
C ASP A 402 -11.59 -13.93 -17.25
N ILE A 403 -10.43 -14.03 -16.59
CA ILE A 403 -10.33 -14.43 -15.18
C ILE A 403 -11.09 -13.43 -14.29
N CYS A 404 -10.82 -12.14 -14.45
CA CYS A 404 -11.43 -11.07 -13.65
C CYS A 404 -12.95 -11.03 -13.83
N VAL A 405 -13.43 -11.17 -15.07
CA VAL A 405 -14.87 -11.26 -15.39
C VAL A 405 -15.48 -12.47 -14.70
N TYR A 406 -14.88 -13.66 -14.84
CA TYR A 406 -15.37 -14.88 -14.21
C TYR A 406 -15.48 -14.75 -12.69
N VAL A 407 -14.44 -14.23 -12.03
CA VAL A 407 -14.41 -14.08 -10.57
C VAL A 407 -15.58 -13.24 -10.09
N HIS A 408 -15.82 -12.10 -10.72
CA HIS A 408 -16.92 -11.21 -10.35
C HIS A 408 -18.30 -11.83 -10.65
N GLU A 409 -18.49 -12.48 -11.80
CA GLU A 409 -19.76 -13.12 -12.15
C GLU A 409 -20.09 -14.31 -11.23
N ALA A 410 -19.08 -15.10 -10.87
CA ALA A 410 -19.21 -16.29 -10.05
C ALA A 410 -19.49 -15.93 -8.57
N HIS A 411 -18.80 -14.92 -8.04
CA HIS A 411 -18.76 -14.62 -6.61
C HIS A 411 -19.43 -13.31 -6.20
N GLY A 412 -19.75 -12.43 -7.17
CA GLY A 412 -20.37 -11.12 -6.92
C GLY A 412 -19.47 -10.13 -6.17
N ARG A 413 -18.17 -10.42 -6.08
CA ARG A 413 -17.11 -9.62 -5.46
C ARG A 413 -15.78 -9.87 -6.17
N PHE A 414 -14.84 -8.95 -6.02
CA PHE A 414 -13.49 -9.08 -6.58
C PHE A 414 -12.45 -8.44 -5.64
N PRO A 415 -11.35 -9.14 -5.29
CA PRO A 415 -11.08 -10.58 -5.50
C PRO A 415 -12.07 -11.50 -4.76
N ALA A 416 -12.10 -12.78 -5.13
CA ALA A 416 -13.05 -13.74 -4.54
C ALA A 416 -12.80 -13.98 -3.05
N HIS A 417 -11.54 -14.26 -2.66
CA HIS A 417 -11.23 -14.85 -1.35
C HIS A 417 -10.55 -13.91 -0.36
N THR A 418 -10.26 -12.68 -0.76
CA THR A 418 -9.82 -11.61 0.14
C THR A 418 -10.72 -10.41 -0.06
N ASP A 419 -10.77 -9.53 0.93
CA ASP A 419 -11.33 -8.20 0.71
C ASP A 419 -10.48 -7.48 -0.34
N ALA A 420 -11.08 -6.54 -1.07
CA ALA A 420 -10.33 -5.65 -1.97
C ALA A 420 -9.31 -4.78 -1.20
N ILE A 421 -9.27 -4.88 0.14
CA ILE A 421 -8.44 -4.17 1.13
C ILE A 421 -8.00 -5.20 2.23
N HIS A 422 -6.71 -5.64 2.37
CA HIS A 422 -6.27 -6.80 3.23
C HIS A 422 -4.75 -6.82 3.70
N VAL A 423 -4.26 -7.69 4.64
CA VAL A 423 -2.81 -7.81 5.17
C VAL A 423 -2.20 -9.25 5.50
N PRO A 424 -0.92 -9.65 5.13
CA PRO A 424 -0.22 -10.95 5.28
C PRO A 424 1.34 -10.91 5.54
N GLY A 425 1.92 -11.90 6.21
CA GLY A 425 3.35 -11.94 6.64
C GLY A 425 4.46 -11.95 5.55
N VAL A 426 5.58 -11.25 5.85
CA VAL A 426 6.68 -10.78 4.96
C VAL A 426 8.05 -11.42 5.26
N TRP A 427 8.96 -11.43 4.27
CA TRP A 427 10.40 -11.71 4.40
C TRP A 427 11.25 -10.61 3.72
N LEU A 428 12.42 -10.30 4.28
CA LEU A 428 13.42 -9.33 3.80
C LEU A 428 14.63 -10.07 3.22
N GLN A 429 15.12 -9.66 2.04
CA GLN A 429 16.39 -10.12 1.46
C GLN A 429 17.31 -8.91 1.23
N THR A 430 18.53 -8.98 1.74
CA THR A 430 19.58 -7.94 1.62
C THR A 430 20.76 -8.48 0.79
N HIS A 431 21.45 -7.61 0.05
CA HIS A 431 22.64 -7.94 -0.76
C HIS A 431 23.51 -6.68 -1.00
N HIS A 432 24.75 -6.85 -1.47
CA HIS A 432 25.61 -5.74 -1.94
C HIS A 432 25.18 -5.27 -3.33
N VAL A 433 25.21 -3.95 -3.56
CA VAL A 433 24.82 -3.35 -4.85
C VAL A 433 25.98 -3.39 -5.86
N GLU A 434 25.67 -3.65 -7.13
CA GLU A 434 26.62 -3.63 -8.26
C GLU A 434 26.84 -2.18 -8.75
N SER A 435 27.90 -1.53 -8.30
CA SER A 435 28.04 -0.07 -8.42
C SER A 435 28.17 0.39 -9.88
N GLU A 436 28.95 -0.35 -10.66
CA GLU A 436 29.25 -0.09 -12.07
C GLU A 436 27.99 -0.10 -12.93
N TYR A 437 27.06 -1.01 -12.61
CA TYR A 437 25.78 -1.11 -13.29
C TYR A 437 24.92 0.14 -13.04
N TYR A 438 24.74 0.54 -11.78
CA TYR A 438 23.90 1.68 -11.43
C TYR A 438 24.48 3.02 -11.92
N ASP A 439 25.81 3.20 -11.83
CA ASP A 439 26.47 4.40 -12.35
C ASP A 439 26.45 4.46 -13.89
N ARG A 440 26.44 3.32 -14.60
CA ARG A 440 26.36 3.31 -16.06
C ARG A 440 25.00 3.76 -16.60
N PHE A 441 23.91 3.28 -16.02
CA PHE A 441 22.57 3.42 -16.63
C PHE A 441 21.69 4.51 -16.02
N PHE A 442 21.84 4.82 -14.73
CA PHE A 442 20.87 5.63 -13.99
C PHE A 442 21.42 6.99 -13.54
N ARG A 443 20.56 8.02 -13.52
CA ARG A 443 20.85 9.31 -12.90
C ARG A 443 20.58 9.21 -11.39
N GLY A 444 21.61 9.36 -10.57
CA GLY A 444 21.47 9.26 -9.11
C GLY A 444 21.15 7.84 -8.61
N GLY A 445 21.56 6.80 -9.34
CA GLY A 445 21.30 5.39 -8.99
C GLY A 445 21.95 4.91 -7.70
N LEU A 446 23.01 5.59 -7.23
CA LEU A 446 23.73 5.27 -6.00
C LEU A 446 23.80 6.47 -5.07
N THR A 447 23.69 6.18 -3.77
CA THR A 447 23.99 7.12 -2.68
C THR A 447 25.49 7.06 -2.34
N ASP A 448 25.99 8.05 -1.61
CA ASP A 448 27.36 8.03 -1.11
C ASP A 448 27.62 6.91 -0.10
N ALA A 449 26.57 6.38 0.54
CA ALA A 449 26.68 5.21 1.40
C ALA A 449 26.98 3.94 0.58
N HIS A 450 26.28 3.75 -0.55
CA HIS A 450 26.55 2.63 -1.46
C HIS A 450 27.99 2.68 -1.99
N ARG A 451 28.45 3.85 -2.47
CA ARG A 451 29.80 4.01 -3.04
C ARG A 451 30.93 3.78 -2.04
N ARG A 452 30.70 4.08 -0.76
CA ARG A 452 31.71 3.94 0.30
C ARG A 452 31.57 2.65 1.09
N HIS A 453 30.64 1.77 0.75
CA HIS A 453 30.36 0.55 1.51
C HIS A 453 31.61 -0.31 1.67
N ALA A 454 32.27 -0.69 0.57
CA ALA A 454 33.46 -1.54 0.61
C ALA A 454 34.59 -0.92 1.45
N ALA A 455 34.88 0.37 1.27
CA ALA A 455 35.92 1.06 2.03
C ALA A 455 35.62 1.19 3.54
N HIS A 456 34.35 1.15 3.94
CA HIS A 456 33.93 1.31 5.34
C HIS A 456 33.62 -0.02 6.05
N TRP A 457 33.30 -1.07 5.31
CA TRP A 457 32.86 -2.35 5.86
C TRP A 457 33.82 -3.51 5.56
N ASP A 458 34.49 -3.50 4.41
CA ASP A 458 35.41 -4.58 3.99
C ASP A 458 36.84 -4.28 4.47
N THR A 459 36.97 -4.09 5.79
CA THR A 459 38.27 -3.77 6.43
C THR A 459 39.24 -4.95 6.50
N ASP A 460 38.81 -6.17 6.15
CA ASP A 460 39.58 -7.41 6.29
C ASP A 460 39.63 -8.29 5.01
N ALA A 461 39.45 -7.72 3.81
CA ALA A 461 39.48 -8.53 2.58
C ALA A 461 40.88 -9.03 2.16
N ASP A 462 41.95 -8.65 2.86
CA ASP A 462 43.33 -9.11 2.65
C ASP A 462 44.03 -9.50 3.99
N ALA A 463 43.38 -10.35 4.81
CA ALA A 463 44.01 -11.01 5.97
C ALA A 463 43.95 -12.55 5.87
#